data_AF-A0A6G8Q1Y2-F1
#
_entry.id   AF-A0A6G8Q1Y2-F1
#
_cell.length_a   1.000
_cell.length_b   1.000
_cell.length_c   1.000
_cell.angle_alpha   90.00
_cell.angle_beta   90.00
_cell.angle_gamma   90.00
#
_symmetry.space_group_name_H-M   'P 1'
#
loop_
_entity.id
_entity.type
_entity.pdbx_description
1 polymer ?
#
loop_
_entity_poly.entity_id
_entity_poly.type
_entity_poly.pdbx_seq_one_letter_code
_entity_poly.pdbx_strand_id
1 'polypeptide(L)'
;MATIEERRSREAMNHELMKLAVWLSEHPKAVRKNLKPIRTAVMLEPGVYWNSGVRMIERLYSPQHVALGHRMYRISHDPAAPVEEIRRKVLEGK
;
A
#
# COMPACT_ATOMS: atom_id res chain seq x y z
N MET A 1 26.19 2.67 -7.70
CA MET A 1 25.32 3.75 -8.19
C MET A 1 24.19 3.12 -8.99
N ALA A 2 22.93 3.50 -8.76
CA ALA A 2 21.80 2.96 -9.54
C ALA A 2 21.81 3.48 -10.98
N THR A 3 21.53 2.61 -11.94
CA THR A 3 21.51 2.91 -13.38
C THR A 3 20.32 3.83 -13.75
N ILE A 4 20.37 4.45 -14.93
CA ILE A 4 19.26 5.30 -15.43
C ILE A 4 17.97 4.48 -15.56
N GLU A 5 18.09 3.22 -15.96
CA GLU A 5 16.97 2.31 -16.16
C GLU A 5 16.31 1.91 -14.83
N GLU A 6 17.11 1.63 -13.80
CA GLU A 6 16.61 1.38 -12.44
C GLU A 6 15.86 2.59 -11.88
N ARG A 7 16.36 3.82 -12.15
CA ARG A 7 15.68 5.05 -11.71
C ARG A 7 14.33 5.24 -12.41
N ARG A 8 14.28 5.06 -13.74
CA ARG A 8 13.04 5.16 -14.52
C ARG A 8 12.02 4.12 -14.10
N SER A 9 12.46 2.87 -13.89
CA SER A 9 11.59 1.79 -13.41
C SER A 9 10.99 2.13 -12.04
N ARG A 10 11.81 2.63 -11.11
CA ARG A 10 11.34 3.06 -9.78
C ARG A 10 10.36 4.23 -9.85
N GLU A 11 10.59 5.20 -10.72
CA GLU A 11 9.67 6.34 -10.94
C GLU A 11 8.33 5.87 -11.50
N ALA A 12 8.33 4.99 -12.49
CA ALA A 12 7.11 4.40 -13.04
C ALA A 12 6.33 3.61 -11.98
N MET A 13 7.04 2.80 -11.18
CA MET A 13 6.46 2.07 -10.05
C MET A 13 5.78 3.01 -9.05
N ASN A 14 6.47 4.08 -8.65
CA ASN A 14 5.93 5.06 -7.70
C ASN A 14 4.71 5.79 -8.27
N HIS A 15 4.73 6.15 -9.56
CA HIS A 15 3.61 6.79 -10.23
C HIS A 15 2.35 5.91 -10.23
N GLU A 16 2.50 4.61 -10.52
CA GLU A 16 1.37 3.68 -10.48
C GLU A 16 0.81 3.48 -9.07
N LEU A 17 1.67 3.39 -8.05
CA LEU A 17 1.22 3.35 -6.65
C LEU A 17 0.45 4.62 -6.25
N MET A 18 0.88 5.79 -6.74
CA MET A 18 0.17 7.06 -6.51
C MET A 18 -1.21 7.06 -7.17
N LYS A 19 -1.34 6.55 -8.40
CA LYS A 19 -2.67 6.40 -9.05
C LYS A 19 -3.60 5.50 -8.24
N LEU A 20 -3.09 4.38 -7.72
CA LEU A 20 -3.88 3.47 -6.88
C LEU A 20 -4.28 4.13 -5.55
N ALA A 21 -3.39 4.90 -4.94
CA ALA A 21 -3.67 5.68 -3.74
C ALA A 21 -4.81 6.70 -3.95
N VAL A 22 -4.79 7.41 -5.09
CA VAL A 22 -5.89 8.32 -5.49
C VAL A 22 -7.19 7.54 -5.64
N TRP A 23 -7.18 6.43 -6.37
CA TRP A 23 -8.36 5.60 -6.57
C TRP A 23 -8.96 5.10 -5.24
N LEU A 24 -8.12 4.59 -4.32
CA LEU A 24 -8.54 4.16 -2.99
C LEU A 24 -9.17 5.29 -2.17
N SER A 25 -8.67 6.52 -2.32
CA SER A 25 -9.20 7.71 -1.66
C SER A 25 -10.60 8.08 -2.16
N GLU A 26 -10.83 7.92 -3.46
CA GLU A 26 -12.11 8.20 -4.12
C GLU A 26 -13.13 7.07 -3.93
N HIS A 27 -12.67 5.85 -3.63
CA HIS A 27 -13.52 4.64 -3.52
C HIS A 27 -13.46 4.01 -2.13
N PRO A 28 -13.87 4.72 -1.04
CA PRO A 28 -13.77 4.20 0.33
C PRO A 28 -14.62 2.95 0.59
N LYS A 29 -15.68 2.73 -0.22
CA LYS A 29 -16.47 1.48 -0.18
C LYS A 29 -15.65 0.28 -0.65
N ALA A 30 -14.84 0.45 -1.70
CA ALA A 30 -13.98 -0.60 -2.22
C ALA A 30 -12.86 -0.93 -1.23
N VAL A 31 -12.25 0.08 -0.59
CA VAL A 31 -11.26 -0.11 0.48
C VAL A 31 -11.77 -1.08 1.55
N ARG A 32 -12.97 -0.83 2.08
CA ARG A 32 -13.56 -1.64 3.15
C ARG A 32 -13.93 -3.06 2.71
N LYS A 33 -14.21 -3.25 1.43
CA LYS A 33 -14.59 -4.54 0.85
C LYS A 33 -13.36 -5.40 0.51
N ASN A 34 -12.35 -4.77 -0.09
CA ASN A 34 -11.23 -5.46 -0.73
C ASN A 34 -10.02 -5.58 0.20
N LEU A 35 -9.85 -4.67 1.16
CA LEU A 35 -8.66 -4.61 2.00
C LEU A 35 -8.96 -4.92 3.46
N LYS A 36 -7.98 -5.53 4.15
CA LYS A 36 -8.12 -5.92 5.56
C LYS A 36 -7.78 -4.74 6.47
N PRO A 37 -8.73 -4.18 7.25
CA PRO A 37 -8.46 -3.07 8.14
C PRO A 37 -7.62 -3.49 9.34
N ILE A 38 -6.76 -2.59 9.81
CA ILE A 38 -5.99 -2.72 11.05
C ILE A 38 -6.60 -1.75 12.05
N ARG A 39 -7.19 -2.29 13.12
CA ARG A 39 -8.10 -1.54 14.02
C ARG A 39 -7.46 -1.18 15.37
N THR A 40 -6.25 -1.65 15.63
CA THR A 40 -5.57 -1.52 16.92
C THR A 40 -4.17 -0.98 16.70
N ALA A 41 -3.61 -0.32 17.73
CA ALA A 41 -2.19 -0.03 17.76
C ALA A 41 -1.45 -1.36 17.78
N VAL A 42 -0.62 -1.59 16.78
CA VAL A 42 0.11 -2.84 16.59
C VAL A 42 1.46 -2.55 15.95
N MET A 43 2.39 -3.48 16.16
CA MET A 43 3.54 -3.58 15.29
C MET A 43 3.08 -4.16 13.95
N LEU A 44 3.14 -3.37 12.88
CA LEU A 44 2.90 -3.84 11.53
C LEU A 44 4.06 -4.74 11.12
N GLU A 45 3.75 -5.96 10.67
CA GLU A 45 4.76 -6.80 10.02
C GLU A 45 5.16 -6.20 8.66
N PRO A 46 6.28 -6.65 8.05
CA PRO A 46 6.61 -6.29 6.68
C PRO A 46 5.45 -6.58 5.71
N GLY A 47 5.27 -5.72 4.71
CA GLY A 47 4.18 -5.82 3.75
C GLY A 47 3.85 -4.51 3.05
N VAL A 48 2.71 -4.51 2.35
CA VAL A 48 2.18 -3.33 1.65
C VAL A 48 0.88 -2.91 2.30
N TYR A 49 0.78 -1.62 2.63
CA TYR A 49 -0.34 -1.05 3.38
C TYR A 49 -0.90 0.18 2.68
N TRP A 50 -2.23 0.32 2.72
CA TRP A 50 -2.90 1.57 2.44
C TRP A 50 -3.06 2.36 3.74
N ASN A 51 -2.43 3.52 3.82
CA ASN A 51 -2.61 4.48 4.90
C ASN A 51 -3.67 5.50 4.49
N SER A 52 -4.92 5.28 4.91
CA SER A 52 -6.01 6.17 4.54
C SER A 52 -5.97 7.52 5.27
N GLY A 53 -5.13 7.68 6.29
CA GLY A 53 -4.97 8.94 7.02
C GLY A 53 -4.19 9.97 6.20
N VAL A 54 -3.14 9.53 5.51
CA VAL A 54 -2.30 10.38 4.65
C VAL A 54 -2.47 10.11 3.15
N ARG A 55 -3.38 9.19 2.81
CA ARG A 55 -3.72 8.80 1.43
C ARG A 55 -2.53 8.26 0.64
N MET A 56 -1.74 7.36 1.24
CA MET A 56 -0.58 6.75 0.58
C MET A 56 -0.55 5.22 0.68
N ILE A 57 0.02 4.58 -0.34
CA ILE A 57 0.41 3.18 -0.28
C ILE A 57 1.86 3.11 0.20
N GLU A 58 2.10 2.40 1.29
CA GLU A 58 3.38 2.27 1.97
C GLU A 58 3.90 0.84 1.85
N ARG A 59 5.18 0.68 1.51
CA ARG A 59 5.91 -0.59 1.56
C ARG A 59 6.78 -0.61 2.82
N LEU A 60 6.51 -1.54 3.72
CA LEU A 60 7.25 -1.70 4.97
C LEU A 60 8.14 -2.94 4.86
N TYR A 61 9.46 -2.77 4.82
CA TYR A 61 10.42 -3.89 4.70
C TYR A 61 10.89 -4.44 6.05
N SER A 62 10.49 -3.80 7.13
CA SER A 62 10.79 -4.18 8.51
C SER A 62 9.56 -3.91 9.38
N PRO A 63 9.44 -4.56 10.54
CA PRO A 63 8.34 -4.27 11.45
C PRO A 63 8.32 -2.79 11.85
N GLN A 64 7.16 -2.15 11.83
CA GLN A 64 7.00 -0.75 12.22
C GLN A 64 5.86 -0.56 13.22
N HIS A 65 6.10 0.24 14.25
CA HIS A 65 5.06 0.66 15.17
C HIS A 65 4.21 1.74 14.53
N VAL A 66 2.89 1.55 14.52
CA VAL A 66 1.92 2.59 14.12
C VAL A 66 1.05 2.98 15.30
N ALA A 67 0.87 4.29 15.47
CA ALA A 67 0.07 4.83 16.56
C ALA A 67 -1.42 4.48 16.39
N LEU A 68 -2.13 4.41 17.52
CA LEU A 68 -3.58 4.24 17.55
C LEU A 68 -4.24 5.38 16.76
N GLY A 69 -5.13 5.04 15.82
CA GLY A 69 -5.82 6.02 14.98
C GLY A 69 -5.32 6.10 13.53
N HIS A 70 -4.15 5.53 13.21
CA HIS A 70 -3.76 5.31 11.82
C HIS A 70 -4.73 4.32 11.17
N ARG A 71 -5.47 4.80 10.15
CA ARG A 71 -6.41 3.98 9.38
C ARG A 71 -5.66 3.18 8.33
N MET A 72 -4.97 2.14 8.78
CA MET A 72 -4.19 1.26 7.92
C MET A 72 -5.04 0.10 7.40
N TYR A 73 -4.81 -0.29 6.16
CA TYR A 73 -5.39 -1.47 5.54
C TYR A 73 -4.28 -2.29 4.89
N ARG A 74 -4.16 -3.58 5.23
CA ARG A 74 -3.14 -4.45 4.61
C ARG A 74 -3.58 -4.80 3.19
N ILE A 75 -2.70 -4.57 2.23
CA ILE A 75 -2.85 -4.97 0.82
C ILE A 75 -2.07 -6.27 0.56
N SER A 76 -0.81 -6.36 0.98
CA SER A 76 0.01 -7.57 0.82
C SER A 76 0.87 -7.86 2.04
N HIS A 77 1.24 -9.13 2.21
CA HIS A 77 2.24 -9.57 3.20
C HIS A 77 3.66 -9.48 2.62
N ASP A 78 3.81 -9.44 1.30
CA ASP A 78 5.10 -9.28 0.66
C ASP A 78 5.37 -7.79 0.38
N PRO A 79 6.36 -7.16 1.05
CA PRO A 79 6.72 -5.77 0.79
C PRO A 79 7.34 -5.55 -0.59
N ALA A 80 7.85 -6.60 -1.23
CA ALA A 80 8.40 -6.57 -2.59
C ALA A 80 7.33 -6.89 -3.66
N ALA A 81 6.06 -7.09 -3.28
CA ALA A 81 4.99 -7.46 -4.23
C ALA A 81 4.97 -6.54 -5.46
N PRO A 82 4.86 -7.07 -6.68
CA PRO A 82 4.82 -6.27 -7.89
C PRO A 82 3.58 -5.37 -7.91
N VAL A 83 3.67 -4.23 -8.61
CA VAL A 83 2.58 -3.23 -8.64
C VAL A 83 1.30 -3.81 -9.23
N GLU A 84 1.42 -4.71 -10.19
CA GLU A 84 0.32 -5.42 -10.83
C GLU A 84 -0.46 -6.27 -9.82
N GLU A 85 0.24 -6.93 -8.89
CA GLU A 85 -0.39 -7.68 -7.81
C GLU A 85 -1.10 -6.74 -6.83
N ILE A 86 -0.43 -5.65 -6.44
CA ILE A 86 -1.01 -4.62 -5.56
C ILE A 86 -2.29 -4.05 -6.20
N ARG A 87 -2.26 -3.75 -7.50
CA ARG A 87 -3.41 -3.26 -8.27
C ARG A 87 -4.56 -4.26 -8.25
N ARG A 88 -4.29 -5.55 -8.52
CA ARG A 88 -5.33 -6.58 -8.50
C ARG A 88 -5.99 -6.68 -7.13
N LYS A 89 -5.21 -6.68 -6.04
CA LYS A 89 -5.76 -6.71 -4.68
C LYS A 89 -6.58 -5.46 -4.36
N VAL A 90 -6.12 -4.29 -4.77
CA VAL A 90 -6.84 -3.01 -4.57
C VAL A 90 -8.17 -2.98 -5.31
N LEU A 91 -8.18 -3.36 -6.59
CA LEU A 91 -9.36 -3.23 -7.44
C LEU A 91 -10.34 -4.40 -7.27
N GLU A 92 -9.83 -5.62 -7.05
CA GLU A 92 -10.62 -6.86 -7.08
C GLU A 92 -10.72 -7.58 -5.74
N GLY A 93 -9.85 -7.26 -4.76
CA GLY A 93 -9.78 -7.97 -3.48
C GLY A 93 -9.19 -9.38 -3.56
N LYS A 94 -8.42 -9.70 -4.61
CA LYS A 94 -7.82 -11.02 -4.90
C LYS A 94 -6.29 -11.02 -4.87
#